data_AF-A0A6A5K218-F1
#
_entry.id   AF-A0A6A5K218-F1
#
_cell.length_a   1.000
_cell.length_b   1.000
_cell.length_c   1.000
_cell.angle_alpha   90.00
_cell.angle_beta   90.00
_cell.angle_gamma   90.00
#
_symmetry.space_group_name_H-M   'P 1'
#
loop_
_entity.id
_entity.type
_entity.pdbx_description
1 polymer ?
#
loop_
_entity_poly.entity_id
_entity_poly.type
_entity_poly.pdbx_seq_one_letter_code
_entity_poly.pdbx_strand_id
1 'polypeptide(L)'
;MEPLLTAHNNEATSIAQLTAAQQKLYQWDKTIAAKHLYLIENKDTPYERLTTLKKHLAPLDATRQRDLIARYKALQTPPRGRRVEEWLRSWVEITNMCIAADVPETMGSRAQEDFLVACRTINPEYGTSGLRDLIDLEDAGTAIPSVEDYVSKFTTYLKRVLPLSTGLSSMAAELDVSKPQQQNKDGNKNGNKTKPQCPCGLKHY
;
A
#
# COMPACT_ATOMS: atom_id res chain seq x y z
N MET A 1 48.75 42.53 -35.09
CA MET A 1 48.77 41.97 -33.71
C MET A 1 47.36 41.46 -33.36
N GLU A 2 46.80 40.53 -34.13
CA GLU A 2 45.41 40.04 -33.95
C GLU A 2 45.22 38.53 -33.71
N PRO A 3 46.16 37.61 -33.96
CA PRO A 3 45.89 36.17 -33.76
C PRO A 3 46.02 35.71 -32.31
N LEU A 4 46.70 36.47 -31.44
CA LEU A 4 46.92 36.10 -30.03
C LEU A 4 45.71 36.39 -29.13
N LEU A 5 44.94 37.44 -29.43
CA LEU A 5 43.74 37.78 -28.66
C LEU A 5 42.59 36.78 -28.89
N THR A 6 42.43 36.30 -30.11
CA THR A 6 41.38 35.31 -30.46
C THR A 6 41.66 33.94 -29.83
N ALA A 7 42.92 33.51 -29.77
CA ALA A 7 43.30 32.28 -29.08
C ALA A 7 42.99 32.33 -27.58
N HIS A 8 43.39 33.41 -26.90
CA HIS A 8 43.12 33.60 -25.47
C HIS A 8 41.62 33.67 -25.14
N ASN A 9 40.81 34.30 -26.01
CA ASN A 9 39.37 34.43 -25.78
C ASN A 9 38.64 33.09 -25.97
N ASN A 10 39.09 32.27 -26.93
CA ASN A 10 38.56 30.92 -27.14
C ASN A 10 38.89 29.98 -25.97
N GLU A 11 40.12 30.08 -25.44
CA GLU A 11 40.56 29.32 -24.27
C GLU A 11 39.79 29.72 -23.00
N ALA A 12 39.60 31.03 -22.76
CA ALA A 12 38.78 31.53 -21.66
C ALA A 12 37.31 31.06 -21.74
N THR A 13 36.75 31.02 -22.95
CA THR A 13 35.37 30.54 -23.18
C THR A 13 35.25 29.04 -22.92
N SER A 14 36.26 28.26 -23.33
CA SER A 14 36.32 26.81 -23.09
C SER A 14 36.44 26.48 -21.59
N ILE A 15 37.28 27.21 -20.85
CA ILE A 15 37.44 27.05 -19.40
C ILE A 15 36.13 27.39 -18.66
N ALA A 16 35.45 28.48 -19.06
CA ALA A 16 34.17 28.87 -18.47
C ALA A 16 33.06 27.84 -18.72
N GLN A 17 33.04 27.22 -19.90
CA GLN A 17 32.09 26.14 -20.21
C GLN A 17 32.37 24.87 -19.39
N LEU A 18 33.64 24.50 -19.22
CA LEU A 18 34.05 23.35 -18.41
C LEU A 18 33.69 23.54 -16.92
N THR A 19 33.94 24.73 -16.36
CA THR A 19 33.57 25.04 -14.97
C THR A 19 32.05 25.06 -14.77
N ALA A 20 31.29 25.62 -15.71
CA ALA A 20 29.82 25.59 -15.64
C ALA A 20 29.26 24.15 -15.71
N ALA A 21 29.88 23.28 -16.53
CA ALA A 21 29.52 21.87 -16.60
C ALA A 21 29.83 21.14 -15.28
N GLN A 22 31.00 21.39 -14.68
CA GLN A 22 31.38 20.84 -13.37
C GLN A 22 30.44 21.29 -12.25
N GLN A 23 29.96 22.53 -12.28
CA GLN A 23 29.09 23.06 -11.24
C GLN A 23 27.67 22.48 -11.32
N LYS A 24 27.15 22.26 -12.53
CA LYS A 24 25.94 21.46 -12.75
C LYS A 24 26.13 20.01 -12.28
N LEU A 25 27.31 19.46 -12.57
CA LEU A 25 27.79 18.17 -12.05
C LEU A 25 28.10 18.15 -10.54
N TYR A 26 27.98 19.24 -9.80
CA TYR A 26 28.08 19.21 -8.34
C TYR A 26 26.71 19.34 -7.68
N GLN A 27 25.80 20.08 -8.30
CA GLN A 27 24.44 20.27 -7.79
C GLN A 27 23.60 18.99 -7.89
N TRP A 28 23.76 18.20 -8.97
CA TRP A 28 23.05 16.93 -9.12
C TRP A 28 23.53 15.86 -8.11
N ASP A 29 24.82 15.86 -7.74
CA ASP A 29 25.37 14.95 -6.72
C ASP A 29 24.70 15.15 -5.36
N LYS A 30 24.25 16.37 -5.07
CA LYS A 30 23.51 16.71 -3.84
C LYS A 30 22.08 16.20 -3.80
N THR A 31 21.45 15.92 -4.95
CA THR A 31 20.06 15.44 -4.99
C THR A 31 19.98 13.91 -4.87
N ILE A 32 21.12 13.22 -4.93
CA ILE A 32 21.20 11.77 -4.82
C ILE A 32 21.36 11.38 -3.36
N ALA A 33 20.56 10.42 -2.90
CA ALA A 33 20.70 9.89 -1.55
C ALA A 33 22.12 9.35 -1.34
N ALA A 34 22.78 9.73 -0.23
CA ALA A 34 24.18 9.44 0.05
C ALA A 34 24.58 7.96 -0.15
N LYS A 35 23.64 7.05 0.13
CA LYS A 35 23.80 5.60 -0.05
C LYS A 35 24.00 5.14 -1.50
N HIS A 36 23.81 5.99 -2.50
CA HIS A 36 23.95 5.66 -3.93
C HIS A 36 25.11 6.39 -4.61
N LEU A 37 25.85 7.22 -3.87
CA LEU A 37 27.00 7.98 -4.41
C LEU A 37 28.14 7.06 -4.90
N TYR A 38 28.31 5.87 -4.30
CA TYR A 38 29.30 4.89 -4.76
C TYR A 38 29.04 4.38 -6.19
N LEU A 39 27.81 4.46 -6.70
CA LEU A 39 27.44 3.98 -8.04
C LEU A 39 27.91 4.93 -9.16
N ILE A 40 28.26 6.16 -8.81
CA ILE A 40 28.52 7.26 -9.75
C ILE A 40 29.92 7.88 -9.61
N GLU A 41 30.66 7.49 -8.58
CA GLU A 41 31.97 8.04 -8.20
C GLU A 41 33.00 7.97 -9.34
N ASN A 42 32.95 6.90 -10.16
CA ASN A 42 33.88 6.68 -11.28
C ASN A 42 33.27 7.00 -12.67
N LYS A 43 32.23 7.84 -12.71
CA LYS A 43 31.56 8.22 -13.96
C LYS A 43 31.84 9.69 -14.27
N ASP A 44 32.41 9.96 -15.44
CA ASP A 44 32.83 11.32 -15.81
C ASP A 44 31.70 12.15 -16.42
N THR A 45 30.72 11.48 -17.05
CA THR A 45 29.63 12.17 -17.74
C THR A 45 28.31 12.10 -16.95
N PRO A 46 27.50 13.18 -16.96
CA PRO A 46 26.16 13.16 -16.35
C PRO A 46 25.27 12.05 -16.93
N TYR A 47 25.45 11.74 -18.23
CA TYR A 47 24.71 10.70 -18.93
C TYR A 47 25.03 9.30 -18.40
N GLU A 48 26.32 8.98 -18.21
CA GLU A 48 26.73 7.70 -17.63
C GLU A 48 26.29 7.55 -16.17
N ARG A 49 26.37 8.65 -15.41
CA ARG A 49 25.86 8.72 -14.04
C ARG A 49 24.37 8.40 -13.99
N LEU A 50 23.56 9.04 -14.85
CA LEU A 50 22.12 8.80 -14.96
C LEU A 50 21.76 7.39 -15.42
N THR A 51 22.44 6.86 -16.44
CA THR A 51 22.17 5.51 -16.94
C THR A 51 22.55 4.43 -15.92
N THR A 52 23.63 4.64 -15.17
CA THR A 52 24.05 3.75 -14.08
C THR A 52 23.06 3.81 -12.91
N LEU A 53 22.67 5.00 -12.46
CA LEU A 53 21.63 5.16 -11.44
C LEU A 53 20.31 4.55 -11.88
N LYS A 54 19.89 4.78 -13.13
CA LYS A 54 18.68 4.16 -13.68
C LYS A 54 18.78 2.63 -13.64
N LYS A 55 19.93 2.05 -14.01
CA LYS A 55 20.13 0.59 -13.98
C LYS A 55 20.09 0.00 -12.56
N HIS A 56 20.54 0.74 -11.55
CA HIS A 56 20.66 0.24 -10.18
C HIS A 56 19.50 0.64 -9.26
N LEU A 57 18.81 1.75 -9.55
CA LEU A 57 17.75 2.34 -8.71
C LEU A 57 16.36 2.20 -9.30
N ALA A 58 16.25 2.09 -10.63
CA ALA A 58 15.02 1.58 -11.19
C ALA A 58 15.11 0.05 -11.06
N PRO A 59 14.25 -0.58 -10.24
CA PRO A 59 14.11 -2.03 -10.35
C PRO A 59 13.81 -2.29 -11.82
N LEU A 60 14.62 -3.14 -12.48
CA LEU A 60 14.34 -3.63 -13.82
C LEU A 60 12.84 -3.95 -13.90
N ASP A 61 12.14 -3.56 -14.98
CA ASP A 61 10.69 -3.70 -15.05
C ASP A 61 10.22 -5.09 -14.61
N ALA A 62 10.99 -6.14 -14.93
CA ALA A 62 10.78 -7.50 -14.47
C ALA A 62 10.84 -7.71 -12.93
N THR A 63 11.74 -7.03 -12.22
CA THR A 63 11.81 -7.07 -10.74
C THR A 63 10.65 -6.30 -10.12
N ARG A 64 10.29 -5.13 -10.68
CA ARG A 64 9.11 -4.36 -10.24
C ARG A 64 7.83 -5.16 -10.46
N GLN A 65 7.69 -5.79 -11.61
CA GLN A 65 6.57 -6.65 -11.96
C GLN A 65 6.49 -7.87 -11.04
N ARG A 66 7.61 -8.53 -10.74
CA ARG A 66 7.65 -9.63 -9.76
C ARG A 66 7.21 -9.20 -8.36
N ASP A 67 7.69 -8.06 -7.87
CA ASP A 67 7.27 -7.52 -6.57
C ASP A 67 5.77 -7.18 -6.57
N LEU A 68 5.28 -6.58 -7.66
CA LEU A 68 3.87 -6.24 -7.81
C LEU A 68 2.97 -7.49 -7.84
N ILE A 69 3.37 -8.55 -8.56
CA ILE A 69 2.69 -9.85 -8.55
C ILE A 69 2.69 -10.45 -7.14
N ALA A 70 3.81 -10.37 -6.41
CA ALA A 70 3.89 -10.88 -5.05
C ALA A 70 2.93 -10.13 -4.10
N ARG A 71 2.85 -8.81 -4.21
CA ARG A 71 1.90 -7.97 -3.45
C ARG A 71 0.46 -8.29 -3.82
N TYR A 72 0.16 -8.49 -5.11
CA TYR A 72 -1.17 -8.89 -5.57
C TYR A 72 -1.58 -10.26 -5.03
N LYS A 73 -0.71 -11.27 -5.08
CA LYS A 73 -0.99 -12.57 -4.48
C LYS A 73 -1.17 -12.52 -2.97
N ALA A 74 -0.47 -11.61 -2.28
CA ALA A 74 -0.69 -11.40 -0.85
C ALA A 74 -2.10 -10.86 -0.56
N LEU A 75 -2.69 -10.06 -1.46
CA LEU A 75 -4.06 -9.55 -1.30
C LEU A 75 -5.13 -10.65 -1.35
N GLN A 76 -4.91 -11.69 -2.16
CA GLN A 76 -5.82 -12.83 -2.24
C GLN A 76 -5.94 -13.58 -0.90
N THR A 77 -4.97 -13.40 0.00
CA THR A 77 -5.05 -13.88 1.38
C THR A 77 -5.52 -12.75 2.29
N PRO A 78 -6.73 -12.82 2.86
CA PRO A 78 -7.22 -11.74 3.70
C PRO A 78 -6.42 -11.60 5.00
N PRO A 79 -6.40 -10.38 5.55
CA PRO A 79 -5.66 -10.09 6.76
C PRO A 79 -6.27 -10.83 7.94
N ARG A 80 -5.40 -11.30 8.85
CA ARG A 80 -5.84 -11.82 10.14
C ARG A 80 -6.18 -10.64 11.06
N GLY A 81 -7.44 -10.53 11.48
CA GLY A 81 -7.90 -9.55 12.47
C GLY A 81 -8.40 -8.21 11.90
N ARG A 82 -8.27 -7.13 12.68
CA ARG A 82 -8.86 -5.79 12.41
C ARG A 82 -8.09 -4.95 11.38
N ARG A 83 -7.77 -5.50 10.21
CA ARG A 83 -7.10 -4.75 9.12
C ARG A 83 -7.86 -4.82 7.79
N VAL A 84 -9.17 -5.09 7.84
CA VAL A 84 -10.00 -5.29 6.64
C VAL A 84 -10.10 -4.00 5.81
N GLU A 85 -10.26 -2.83 6.45
CA GLU A 85 -10.35 -1.55 5.74
C GLU A 85 -9.03 -1.17 5.05
N GLU A 86 -7.90 -1.51 5.66
CA GLU A 86 -6.58 -1.29 5.06
C GLU A 86 -6.37 -2.22 3.87
N TRP A 87 -6.72 -3.49 4.03
CA TRP A 87 -6.69 -4.48 2.96
C TRP A 87 -7.58 -4.10 1.78
N LEU A 88 -8.79 -3.57 2.03
CA LEU A 88 -9.68 -3.06 0.99
C LEU A 88 -9.09 -1.88 0.22
N ARG A 89 -8.41 -0.95 0.90
CA ARG A 89 -7.66 0.12 0.24
C ARG A 89 -6.52 -0.43 -0.62
N SER A 90 -5.77 -1.40 -0.09
CA SER A 90 -4.67 -2.03 -0.82
C SER A 90 -5.15 -2.79 -2.07
N TRP A 91 -6.35 -3.37 -2.06
CA TRP A 91 -6.94 -3.97 -3.26
C TRP A 91 -7.09 -2.98 -4.40
N VAL A 92 -7.62 -1.79 -4.16
CA VAL A 92 -7.77 -0.76 -5.20
C VAL A 92 -6.40 -0.28 -5.67
N GLU A 93 -5.50 0.04 -4.73
CA GLU A 93 -4.17 0.59 -5.06
C GLU A 93 -3.33 -0.39 -5.87
N ILE A 94 -3.18 -1.63 -5.40
CA ILE A 94 -2.33 -2.63 -6.04
C ILE A 94 -2.93 -3.08 -7.36
N THR A 95 -4.25 -3.25 -7.46
CA THR A 95 -4.88 -3.62 -8.73
C THR A 95 -4.70 -2.53 -9.78
N ASN A 96 -4.85 -1.25 -9.41
CA ASN A 96 -4.58 -0.14 -10.33
C ASN A 96 -3.12 -0.10 -10.78
N MET A 97 -2.18 -0.40 -9.88
CA MET A 97 -0.76 -0.54 -10.23
C MET A 97 -0.51 -1.73 -11.18
N CYS A 98 -1.17 -2.87 -10.97
CA CYS A 98 -1.07 -4.05 -11.83
C CYS A 98 -1.63 -3.79 -13.22
N ILE A 99 -2.78 -3.10 -13.32
CA ILE A 99 -3.38 -2.68 -14.59
C ILE A 99 -2.42 -1.72 -15.32
N ALA A 100 -1.88 -0.72 -14.62
CA ALA A 100 -0.92 0.23 -15.22
C ALA A 100 0.41 -0.42 -15.66
N ALA A 101 0.71 -1.63 -15.18
CA ALA A 101 1.90 -2.39 -15.51
C ALA A 101 1.61 -3.58 -16.45
N ASP A 102 0.39 -3.67 -17.02
CA ASP A 102 -0.07 -4.75 -17.90
C ASP A 102 0.20 -6.16 -17.35
N VAL A 103 -0.03 -6.35 -16.05
CA VAL A 103 0.14 -7.64 -15.39
C VAL A 103 -0.98 -8.59 -15.84
N PRO A 104 -0.67 -9.75 -16.45
CA PRO A 104 -1.69 -10.63 -17.04
C PRO A 104 -2.63 -11.25 -15.99
N GLU A 105 -2.18 -11.36 -14.73
CA GLU A 105 -2.99 -11.83 -13.61
C GLU A 105 -4.19 -10.92 -13.28
N THR A 106 -4.15 -9.65 -13.65
CA THR A 106 -5.22 -8.66 -13.37
C THR A 106 -6.03 -8.26 -14.60
N MET A 107 -5.85 -8.95 -15.72
CA MET A 107 -6.56 -8.65 -16.97
C MET A 107 -7.97 -9.25 -16.98
N GLY A 108 -8.88 -8.59 -17.70
CA GLY A 108 -10.28 -9.03 -17.82
C GLY A 108 -11.06 -8.94 -16.51
N SER A 109 -11.83 -9.98 -16.20
CA SER A 109 -12.64 -10.12 -14.97
C SER A 109 -11.89 -10.81 -13.81
N ARG A 110 -10.64 -11.20 -14.04
CA ARG A 110 -9.87 -12.05 -13.11
C ARG A 110 -9.61 -11.37 -11.77
N ALA A 111 -9.39 -10.07 -11.77
CA ALA A 111 -9.18 -9.31 -10.54
C ALA A 111 -10.47 -9.21 -9.69
N GLN A 112 -11.63 -9.14 -10.34
CA GLN A 112 -12.94 -9.16 -9.71
C GLN A 112 -13.21 -10.54 -9.09
N GLU A 113 -12.94 -11.61 -9.84
CA GLU A 113 -13.06 -12.99 -9.34
C GLU A 113 -12.15 -13.22 -8.12
N ASP A 114 -10.86 -12.86 -8.22
CA ASP A 114 -9.89 -13.00 -7.14
C ASP A 114 -10.32 -12.23 -5.87
N PHE A 115 -10.84 -11.01 -6.04
CA PHE A 115 -11.38 -10.22 -4.93
C PHE A 115 -12.56 -10.92 -4.24
N LEU A 116 -13.51 -11.45 -5.02
CA LEU A 116 -14.69 -12.14 -4.50
C LEU A 116 -14.32 -13.46 -3.81
N VAL A 117 -13.37 -14.21 -4.37
CA VAL A 117 -12.81 -15.42 -3.74
C VAL A 117 -12.17 -15.07 -2.40
N ALA A 118 -11.41 -13.98 -2.32
CA ALA A 118 -10.84 -13.53 -1.07
C ALA A 118 -11.93 -13.09 -0.08
N CYS A 119 -12.95 -12.36 -0.53
CA CYS A 119 -14.10 -11.99 0.30
C CYS A 119 -14.87 -13.20 0.85
N ARG A 120 -14.96 -14.31 0.11
CA ARG A 120 -15.61 -15.56 0.55
C ARG A 120 -15.01 -16.11 1.84
N THR A 121 -13.72 -15.87 2.09
CA THR A 121 -13.08 -16.34 3.32
C THR A 121 -13.40 -15.46 4.54
N ILE A 122 -13.82 -14.21 4.33
CA ILE A 122 -14.31 -13.30 5.38
C ILE A 122 -15.80 -13.53 5.61
N ASN A 123 -16.58 -13.54 4.53
CA ASN A 123 -18.01 -13.81 4.53
C ASN A 123 -18.36 -14.74 3.36
N PRO A 124 -18.60 -16.04 3.63
CA PRO A 124 -18.88 -17.03 2.59
C PRO A 124 -20.14 -16.73 1.77
N GLU A 125 -21.17 -16.15 2.39
CA GLU A 125 -22.44 -15.83 1.72
C GLU A 125 -22.23 -14.75 0.67
N TYR A 126 -21.60 -13.63 1.04
CA TYR A 126 -21.31 -12.53 0.13
C TYR A 126 -20.37 -12.95 -1.01
N GLY A 127 -19.30 -13.67 -0.70
CA GLY A 127 -18.35 -14.11 -1.71
C GLY A 127 -18.97 -15.08 -2.72
N THR A 128 -19.82 -16.00 -2.27
CA THR A 128 -20.49 -16.97 -3.16
C THR A 128 -21.56 -16.30 -4.01
N SER A 129 -22.36 -15.39 -3.44
CA SER A 129 -23.37 -14.66 -4.20
C SER A 129 -22.71 -13.77 -5.25
N GLY A 130 -21.66 -13.04 -4.89
CA GLY A 130 -20.95 -12.16 -5.83
C GLY A 130 -20.28 -12.93 -6.97
N LEU A 131 -19.75 -14.14 -6.71
CA LEU A 131 -19.21 -14.99 -7.78
C LEU A 131 -20.29 -15.47 -8.74
N ARG A 132 -21.49 -15.83 -8.24
CA ARG A 132 -22.63 -16.18 -9.10
C ARG A 132 -23.04 -14.98 -9.95
N ASP A 133 -23.19 -13.80 -9.35
CA ASP A 133 -23.54 -12.58 -10.07
C ASP A 133 -22.50 -12.25 -11.15
N LEU A 134 -21.21 -12.48 -10.88
CA LEU A 134 -20.14 -12.28 -11.86
C LEU A 134 -20.30 -13.22 -13.07
N ILE A 135 -20.56 -14.52 -12.83
CA ILE A 135 -20.80 -15.50 -13.90
C ILE A 135 -22.02 -15.11 -14.74
N ASP A 136 -23.12 -14.71 -14.09
CA ASP A 136 -24.34 -14.29 -14.79
C ASP A 136 -24.09 -13.05 -15.68
N LEU A 137 -23.25 -12.11 -15.22
CA LEU A 137 -22.86 -10.93 -16.00
C LEU A 137 -21.96 -11.27 -17.18
N GLU A 138 -21.05 -12.24 -17.02
CA GLU A 138 -20.17 -12.76 -18.07
C GLU A 138 -20.97 -13.49 -19.16
N ASP A 139 -21.88 -14.38 -18.76
CA ASP A 139 -22.76 -15.13 -19.66
C ASP A 139 -23.70 -14.19 -20.44
N ALA A 140 -24.17 -13.13 -19.79
CA ALA A 140 -24.99 -12.10 -20.43
C ALA A 140 -24.20 -11.13 -21.33
N GLY A 141 -22.85 -11.18 -21.32
CA GLY A 141 -21.99 -10.26 -22.06
C GLY A 141 -22.12 -8.81 -21.62
N THR A 142 -22.53 -8.58 -20.37
CA THR A 142 -22.77 -7.24 -19.82
C THR A 142 -21.50 -6.63 -19.25
N ALA A 143 -21.47 -5.30 -19.09
CA ALA A 143 -20.32 -4.62 -18.53
C ALA A 143 -20.10 -5.03 -17.06
N ILE A 144 -18.96 -5.66 -16.79
CA ILE A 144 -18.57 -6.12 -15.46
C ILE A 144 -18.11 -4.90 -14.64
N PRO A 145 -18.62 -4.72 -13.40
CA PRO A 145 -18.15 -3.66 -12.52
C PRO A 145 -16.64 -3.73 -12.25
N SER A 146 -16.02 -2.58 -11.98
CA SER A 146 -14.61 -2.53 -11.65
C SER A 146 -14.33 -3.13 -10.27
N VAL A 147 -13.07 -3.45 -9.97
CA VAL A 147 -12.65 -3.88 -8.63
C VAL A 147 -12.97 -2.81 -7.58
N GLU A 148 -12.85 -1.52 -7.93
CA GLU A 148 -13.21 -0.41 -7.04
C GLU A 148 -14.71 -0.41 -6.68
N ASP A 149 -15.58 -0.72 -7.65
CA ASP A 149 -17.02 -0.85 -7.41
C ASP A 149 -17.32 -2.01 -6.46
N TYR A 150 -16.68 -3.16 -6.66
CA TYR A 150 -16.82 -4.33 -5.79
C TYR A 150 -16.32 -4.05 -4.37
N VAL A 151 -15.17 -3.38 -4.23
CA VAL A 151 -14.62 -2.94 -2.93
C VAL A 151 -15.59 -1.98 -2.23
N SER A 152 -16.17 -1.03 -2.96
CA SER A 152 -17.13 -0.06 -2.43
C SER A 152 -18.42 -0.73 -1.95
N LYS A 153 -18.96 -1.67 -2.76
CA LYS A 153 -20.12 -2.50 -2.39
C LYS A 153 -19.83 -3.34 -1.15
N PHE A 154 -18.69 -4.02 -1.11
CA PHE A 154 -18.32 -4.86 0.03
C PHE A 154 -18.09 -4.04 1.31
N THR A 155 -17.44 -2.88 1.21
CA THR A 155 -17.28 -1.95 2.34
C THR A 155 -18.64 -1.53 2.90
N THR A 156 -19.60 -1.22 2.02
CA THR A 156 -20.97 -0.87 2.41
C THR A 156 -21.70 -2.06 3.04
N TYR A 157 -21.54 -3.26 2.47
CA TYR A 157 -22.07 -4.50 3.02
C TYR A 157 -21.53 -4.76 4.43
N LEU A 158 -20.22 -4.70 4.65
CA LEU A 158 -19.62 -4.91 5.96
C LEU A 158 -20.13 -3.89 6.98
N LYS A 159 -20.26 -2.61 6.61
CA LYS A 159 -20.84 -1.58 7.51
C LYS A 159 -22.30 -1.86 7.89
N ARG A 160 -23.07 -2.53 7.02
CA ARG A 160 -24.48 -2.86 7.24
C ARG A 160 -24.70 -4.19 7.97
N VAL A 161 -23.79 -5.16 7.80
CA VAL A 161 -23.91 -6.51 8.35
C VAL A 161 -23.07 -6.72 9.62
N LEU A 162 -21.97 -5.98 9.81
CA LEU A 162 -21.20 -5.93 11.06
C LEU A 162 -21.55 -4.82 12.09
N PRO A 163 -22.64 -4.04 12.01
CA PRO A 163 -23.00 -3.18 13.12
C PRO A 163 -23.70 -4.05 14.17
N LEU A 164 -22.97 -4.58 15.17
CA LEU A 164 -23.45 -4.85 16.55
C LEU A 164 -22.52 -5.70 17.43
N SER A 165 -21.47 -6.34 16.91
CA SER A 165 -20.53 -7.05 17.78
C SER A 165 -19.14 -7.15 17.15
N THR A 166 -18.12 -6.73 17.88
CA THR A 166 -16.68 -6.70 17.55
C THR A 166 -16.11 -5.45 16.85
N GLY A 167 -16.13 -4.34 17.59
CA GLY A 167 -14.92 -3.51 17.77
C GLY A 167 -14.49 -2.60 16.61
N LEU A 168 -15.44 -1.89 15.99
CA LEU A 168 -15.14 -0.76 15.09
C LEU A 168 -15.71 0.60 15.56
N SER A 169 -16.40 0.66 16.70
CA SER A 169 -17.01 1.89 17.24
C SER A 169 -16.59 2.12 18.70
N SER A 170 -15.33 2.51 18.92
CA SER A 170 -14.87 3.06 20.20
C SER A 170 -14.00 4.28 19.93
N MET A 171 -14.58 5.26 19.25
CA MET A 171 -14.09 6.64 19.19
C MET A 171 -15.29 7.57 19.41
N ALA A 172 -16.00 7.38 20.52
CA ALA A 172 -16.78 8.45 21.13
C ALA A 172 -15.89 9.03 22.22
N ALA A 173 -15.02 9.97 21.83
CA ALA A 173 -14.27 10.76 22.79
C ALA A 173 -15.28 11.55 23.63
N GLU A 174 -15.11 11.42 24.95
CA GLU A 174 -15.96 11.97 25.99
C GLU A 174 -16.17 13.48 25.79
N LEU A 175 -17.43 13.89 25.65
CA LEU A 175 -17.83 15.27 25.88
C LEU A 175 -17.69 15.53 27.38
N ASP A 176 -16.72 16.39 27.70
CA ASP A 176 -16.40 16.94 29.01
C ASP A 176 -17.68 17.47 29.69
N VAL A 177 -18.25 16.64 30.58
CA VAL A 177 -19.13 17.09 31.65
C VAL A 177 -18.31 16.95 32.93
N SER A 178 -17.77 18.09 33.34
CA SER A 178 -17.08 18.23 34.62
C SER A 178 -17.98 17.78 35.77
N LYS A 179 -17.52 16.81 36.56
CA LYS A 179 -18.08 16.57 37.90
C LYS A 179 -16.96 16.16 38.86
N PRO A 180 -16.90 16.77 40.06
CA PRO A 180 -15.67 16.80 40.84
C PRO A 180 -15.38 15.50 41.57
N GLN A 181 -14.07 15.29 41.68
CA GLN A 181 -13.34 14.31 42.46
C GLN A 181 -13.76 14.32 43.95
N GLN A 182 -14.15 13.16 44.46
CA GLN A 182 -14.03 12.84 45.89
C GLN A 182 -13.26 11.53 46.06
N GLN A 183 -12.04 11.69 46.58
CA GLN A 183 -11.27 10.66 47.24
C GLN A 183 -12.04 10.17 48.47
N ASN A 184 -12.13 8.85 48.68
CA ASN A 184 -11.48 8.22 49.85
C ASN A 184 -11.68 6.70 49.95
N LYS A 185 -10.57 6.07 50.33
CA LYS A 185 -10.39 4.97 51.30
C LYS A 185 -10.73 3.52 50.97
N ASP A 186 -9.64 2.74 51.13
CA ASP A 186 -9.48 1.49 51.87
C ASP A 186 -10.22 0.23 51.40
N GLY A 187 -9.46 -0.83 51.11
CA GLY A 187 -10.01 -2.19 51.14
C GLY A 187 -9.25 -3.24 50.33
N ASN A 188 -8.24 -3.85 50.95
CA ASN A 188 -7.69 -5.17 50.62
C ASN A 188 -8.75 -6.25 50.27
N LYS A 189 -8.60 -7.01 49.17
CA LYS A 189 -8.81 -8.49 49.13
C LYS A 189 -8.58 -9.16 47.77
N ASN A 190 -7.97 -10.34 47.87
CA ASN A 190 -7.74 -11.39 46.87
C ASN A 190 -8.93 -11.77 45.97
N GLY A 191 -8.60 -12.06 44.70
CA GLY A 191 -8.95 -13.29 43.96
C GLY A 191 -10.41 -13.56 43.55
N ASN A 192 -10.67 -13.72 42.25
CA ASN A 192 -11.14 -15.00 41.69
C ASN A 192 -11.37 -14.93 40.17
N LYS A 193 -10.77 -15.90 39.46
CA LYS A 193 -11.17 -16.29 38.10
C LYS A 193 -12.53 -17.00 38.20
N THR A 194 -13.57 -16.42 37.61
CA THR A 194 -14.90 -17.05 37.52
C THR A 194 -14.86 -18.18 36.48
N LYS A 195 -14.99 -19.43 36.93
CA LYS A 195 -15.27 -20.58 36.06
C LYS A 195 -16.74 -20.49 35.57
N PRO A 196 -17.04 -20.85 34.30
CA PRO A 196 -18.40 -20.83 33.79
C PRO A 196 -19.28 -21.87 34.52
N GLN A 197 -20.54 -21.49 34.74
CA GLN A 197 -21.52 -22.25 35.51
C GLN A 197 -22.22 -23.29 34.63
N CYS A 198 -22.25 -24.54 35.07
CA CYS A 198 -22.87 -25.64 34.34
C CYS A 198 -24.41 -25.49 34.33
N PRO A 199 -25.10 -25.71 33.20
CA PRO A 199 -26.55 -25.50 33.07
C PRO A 199 -27.43 -26.39 33.95
N CYS A 200 -26.88 -27.38 34.66
CA CYS A 200 -27.60 -28.23 35.61
C CYS A 200 -27.60 -27.72 37.07
N GLY A 201 -26.94 -26.59 37.37
CA GLY A 201 -27.00 -25.96 38.71
C GLY A 201 -26.15 -26.61 39.81
N LEU A 202 -25.41 -27.69 39.54
CA LEU A 202 -24.48 -28.33 40.49
C LEU A 202 -23.01 -28.16 40.08
N LYS A 203 -22.10 -28.09 41.07
CA LYS A 203 -20.66 -27.99 40.85
C LYS A 203 -20.06 -29.39 40.73
N HIS A 204 -19.54 -29.72 39.54
CA HIS A 204 -18.72 -30.92 39.32
C HIS A 204 -17.24 -30.52 39.38
N TYR A 205 -16.42 -31.34 40.06
CA TYR A 205 -14.99 -31.14 40.21
C TYR A 205 -14.22 -31.89 39.12
#